data_AF-A0A7V5SPZ2-F1
#
_entry.id   AF-A0A7V5SPZ2-F1
#
_cell.length_a   1.000
_cell.length_b   1.000
_cell.length_c   1.000
_cell.angle_alpha   90.00
_cell.angle_beta   90.00
_cell.angle_gamma   90.00
#
_symmetry.space_group_name_H-M   'P 1'
#
loop_
_entity.id
_entity.type
_entity.pdbx_description
1 polymer ?
#
loop_
_entity_poly.entity_id
_entity_poly.type
_entity_poly.pdbx_seq_one_letter_code
_entity_poly.pdbx_strand_id
1 'polypeptide(L)' 'MQKIKAIQDYYPKELSYCYGCGRLNEFGHHIKSYWNGEQTIAHFTPEPYHIAVPGYVYGGLIASLIDCHGT' A
#
# COMPACT_ATOMS: atom_id res chain seq x y z
N MET A 1 -15.92 -0.18 16.25
CA MET A 1 -14.77 -1.00 15.80
C MET A 1 -13.50 -0.28 16.18
N GLN A 2 -12.62 -0.91 16.98
CA GLN A 2 -11.26 -0.39 17.18
C GLN A 2 -10.57 -0.30 15.81
N LYS A 3 -10.08 0.88 15.45
CA LYS A 3 -9.22 1.04 14.27
C LYS A 3 -7.90 0.34 14.59
N ILE A 4 -7.68 -0.85 14.01
CA ILE A 4 -6.37 -1.46 14.00
C ILE A 4 -5.46 -0.53 13.20
N LYS A 5 -4.35 -0.13 13.80
CA LYS A 5 -3.37 0.77 13.18
C LYS A 5 -2.57 -0.03 12.15
N ALA A 6 -2.36 0.53 10.96
CA ALA A 6 -1.56 -0.13 9.93
C ALA A 6 -0.08 -0.12 10.34
N ILE A 7 0.71 -1.08 9.88
CA ILE A 7 2.16 -1.15 10.12
C ILE A 7 2.84 0.17 9.73
N GLN A 8 2.46 0.73 8.59
CA GLN A 8 2.97 1.98 8.04
C GLN A 8 2.71 3.20 8.94
N ASP A 9 1.64 3.18 9.76
CA ASP A 9 1.32 4.28 10.66
C ASP A 9 2.28 4.34 11.87
N TYR A 10 3.08 3.29 12.10
CA TYR A 10 4.13 3.28 13.12
C TYR A 10 5.45 3.86 12.63
N TYR A 11 5.62 4.07 11.32
CA TYR A 11 6.84 4.65 10.79
C TYR A 11 7.01 6.11 11.26
N PRO A 12 8.24 6.53 11.60
CA PRO A 12 8.56 7.94 11.85
C PRO A 12 8.14 8.83 10.68
N LYS A 13 7.84 10.10 10.95
CA LYS A 13 7.38 11.05 9.92
C LYS A 13 8.39 11.15 8.79
N GLU A 14 9.67 11.16 9.13
CA GLU A 14 10.82 11.34 8.25
C GLU A 14 10.96 10.19 7.24
N LEU A 15 10.39 9.02 7.55
CA LEU A 15 10.40 7.83 6.69
C LEU A 15 9.05 7.58 5.99
N SER A 16 8.06 8.43 6.19
CA SER A 16 6.67 8.21 5.76
C SER A 16 6.36 8.73 4.34
N TYR A 17 7.35 8.79 3.44
CA TYR A 17 7.22 9.43 2.11
C TYR A 17 7.29 8.46 0.91
N CYS A 18 7.45 7.15 1.15
CA CYS A 18 7.47 6.14 0.09
C CYS A 18 6.23 6.27 -0.83
N TYR A 19 6.43 6.17 -2.14
CA TYR A 19 5.33 6.25 -3.11
C TYR A 19 4.29 5.14 -2.92
N GLY A 20 4.69 3.94 -2.51
CA GLY A 20 3.72 2.86 -2.27
C GLY A 20 3.01 2.97 -0.91
N CYS A 21 3.76 3.05 0.19
CA CYS A 21 3.20 2.87 1.54
C CYS A 21 3.26 4.14 2.43
N GLY A 22 3.92 5.20 1.98
CA GLY A 22 4.19 6.39 2.77
C GLY A 22 2.95 7.26 2.98
N ARG A 23 2.47 7.36 4.22
CA ARG A 23 1.27 8.16 4.60
C ARG A 23 1.40 9.68 4.40
N LEU A 24 2.59 10.20 4.10
CA LEU A 24 2.84 11.63 3.85
C LEU A 24 3.07 11.96 2.38
N ASN A 25 3.06 10.97 1.48
CA ASN A 25 3.20 11.23 0.04
C ASN A 25 1.83 11.45 -0.60
N GLU A 26 1.43 12.68 -0.88
CA GLU A 26 0.07 13.00 -1.39
C GLU A 26 -0.32 12.25 -2.67
N PHE A 27 0.67 11.81 -3.47
CA PHE A 27 0.47 11.10 -4.72
C PHE A 27 0.68 9.59 -4.61
N GLY A 28 1.00 9.10 -3.42
CA GLY A 28 1.31 7.70 -3.19
C GLY A 28 0.09 6.79 -3.13
N HIS A 29 0.32 5.48 -3.26
CA HIS A 29 -0.72 4.46 -3.19
C HIS A 29 -1.29 4.26 -1.78
N HIS A 30 -0.59 4.73 -0.74
CA HIS A 30 -0.97 4.62 0.68
C HIS A 30 -1.37 3.20 1.11
N ILE A 31 -0.60 2.21 0.66
CA ILE A 31 -0.83 0.81 1.04
C ILE A 31 -0.81 0.68 2.57
N LYS A 32 -1.81 -0.01 3.10
CA LYS A 32 -1.92 -0.31 4.52
C LYS A 32 -1.89 -1.81 4.75
N SER A 33 -0.90 -2.22 5.54
CA SER A 33 -0.69 -3.60 5.91
C SER A 33 -1.07 -3.80 7.37
N TYR A 34 -1.74 -4.91 7.65
CA TYR A 34 -2.27 -5.25 8.97
C TYR A 34 -1.82 -6.66 9.35
N TRP A 35 -1.52 -6.87 10.63
CA TRP A 35 -1.31 -8.20 11.18
C TRP A 35 -2.63 -8.98 11.19
N ASN A 36 -2.59 -10.21 10.72
CA ASN A 36 -3.66 -11.20 10.76
C ASN A 36 -3.07 -12.54 11.22
N GLY A 37 -2.99 -12.74 12.54
CA GLY A 37 -2.27 -13.86 13.12
C GLY A 37 -0.78 -13.79 12.80
N GLU A 38 -0.26 -14.80 12.12
CA GLU A 38 1.16 -14.91 11.73
C GLU A 38 1.48 -14.29 10.37
N GLN A 39 0.48 -13.73 9.68
CA GLN A 39 0.63 -13.15 8.35
C GLN A 39 0.28 -11.66 8.35
N THR A 40 0.75 -10.94 7.34
CA THR A 40 0.28 -9.60 7.03
C THR A 40 -0.71 -9.65 5.86
N ILE A 41 -1.71 -8.76 5.90
CA ILE A 41 -2.68 -8.60 4.81
C ILE A 41 -2.76 -7.12 4.41
N ALA A 42 -2.99 -6.86 3.13
CA ALA A 42 -3.29 -5.54 2.59
C ALA A 42 -4.42 -5.64 1.58
N HIS A 43 -5.30 -4.64 1.56
CA HIS A 43 -6.34 -4.49 0.54
C HIS A 43 -6.04 -3.23 -0.27
N PHE A 44 -6.11 -3.34 -1.59
CA PHE A 44 -5.86 -2.24 -2.50
C PHE A 44 -6.88 -2.28 -3.63
N THR A 45 -7.53 -1.15 -3.89
CA THR A 45 -8.40 -0.96 -5.04
C THR A 45 -7.67 -0.09 -6.05
N PRO A 46 -7.29 -0.62 -7.22
CA PRO A 46 -6.65 0.17 -8.26
C PRO A 46 -7.59 1.24 -8.81
N GLU A 47 -7.05 2.44 -8.99
CA GLU A 47 -7.71 3.49 -9.76
C GLU A 47 -7.80 3.15 -11.26
N PRO A 48 -8.75 3.76 -12.01
CA PRO A 48 -8.98 3.45 -13.42
C PRO A 48 -7.77 3.68 -14.34
N TYR A 49 -6.82 4.52 -13.92
CA TYR A 49 -5.60 4.82 -14.67
C TYR A 49 -4.42 3.89 -14.35
N HIS A 50 -4.56 2.98 -13.37
CA HIS A 50 -3.54 1.97 -13.08
C HIS A 50 -3.68 0.73 -13.98
N ILE A 51 -3.87 0.92 -15.28
CA ILE A 51 -4.16 -0.16 -16.23
C ILE A 51 -3.00 -0.44 -17.18
N ALA A 52 -2.88 -1.69 -17.65
CA ALA A 52 -2.10 -2.03 -18.83
C ALA A 52 -2.95 -1.92 -20.09
N VAL A 53 -4.13 -2.54 -20.06
CA VAL A 53 -5.18 -2.50 -21.08
C VAL A 53 -6.54 -2.45 -20.38
N PRO A 54 -7.64 -2.02 -21.05
CA PRO A 54 -8.95 -1.93 -20.42
C PRO A 54 -9.34 -3.22 -19.68
N GLY A 55 -9.66 -3.11 -18.39
CA GLY A 55 -10.03 -4.23 -17.53
C GLY A 55 -8.87 -4.94 -16.81
N TYR A 56 -7.62 -4.55 -17.05
CA TYR A 56 -6.44 -5.19 -16.45
C TYR A 56 -5.45 -4.17 -15.88
N VAL A 57 -4.96 -4.39 -14.66
CA VAL A 57 -3.90 -3.58 -14.07
C VAL A 57 -2.54 -3.84 -14.72
N TYR A 58 -1.65 -2.84 -14.74
CA TYR A 58 -0.29 -3.04 -15.23
C TYR A 58 0.61 -3.72 -14.18
N GLY A 59 1.58 -4.51 -14.65
CA GLY A 59 2.44 -5.32 -13.77
C GLY A 59 3.30 -4.50 -12.81
N GLY A 60 3.67 -3.27 -13.19
CA GLY A 60 4.42 -2.38 -12.31
C GLY A 60 3.63 -1.99 -11.05
N LEU A 61 2.31 -1.78 -11.14
CA LEU A 61 1.48 -1.56 -9.96
C LEU A 61 1.56 -2.77 -9.04
N ILE A 62 1.32 -3.98 -9.57
CA ILE A 62 1.36 -5.21 -8.78
C ILE A 62 2.72 -5.37 -8.07
N ALA A 63 3.81 -5.15 -8.80
CA ALA A 63 5.16 -5.23 -8.25
C ALA A 63 5.36 -4.21 -7.11
N SER A 64 4.95 -2.95 -7.31
CA SER A 64 5.00 -1.92 -6.27
C SER A 64 4.16 -2.27 -5.04
N LEU A 65 2.97 -2.86 -5.24
CA LEU A 65 2.12 -3.29 -4.12
C LEU A 65 2.78 -4.39 -3.28
N ILE A 66 3.39 -5.39 -3.94
CA ILE A 66 4.08 -6.49 -3.26
C ILE A 66 5.31 -5.97 -2.51
N ASP A 67 6.15 -5.17 -3.18
CA ASP A 67 7.36 -4.59 -2.60
C ASP A 67 7.05 -3.78 -1.33
N CYS A 68 6.06 -2.90 -1.41
CA CYS A 68 5.67 -2.05 -0.28
C CYS A 68 4.81 -2.75 0.80
N HIS A 69 4.27 -3.93 0.52
CA HIS A 69 3.58 -4.77 1.51
C HIS A 69 4.57 -5.66 2.28
N GLY A 70 5.64 -6.11 1.62
CA GLY A 70 6.66 -7.01 2.18
C GLY A 70 7.67 -6.37 3.14
N THR A 71 7.41 -5.15 3.64
CA THR A 71 8.31 -4.38 4.53
C THR A 71 8.00 -4.53 6.01
#